data_AF-A0A1X2IA94-F1
#
_entry.id   AF-A0A1X2IA94-F1
#
_cell.length_a   1.000
_cell.length_b   1.000
_cell.length_c   1.000
_cell.angle_alpha   90.00
_cell.angle_beta   90.00
_cell.angle_gamma   90.00
#
_symmetry.space_group_name_H-M   'P 1'
#
loop_
_entity.id
_entity.type
_entity.pdbx_description
1 polymer ?
#
loop_
_entity_poly.entity_id
_entity_poly.type
_entity_poly.pdbx_seq_one_letter_code
_entity_poly.pdbx_strand_id
1 'polypeptide(L)'
;MLVIATYFVSLLFFYVLALPLKKDQQTVLEQTSAVLEYESTILPSSTIPLPKVISHTLSTGLTDYYENIVDQVMETTIDDIITAAPHAYDLLYPGYDCQVSTCSFISTLRDHLNLMRANLIASVHPLFDSNLPVLLSKLTLSNNDDDFTGTADTMTNQVMELLIVLNQRLSIQLGLIINANDAARIIIHQSVPHHSSKRQFSRTRRRRSSSKQFSWHAHENLSWNSDGVNNYKDRANKALTEWLHLWLSDIENILYTQFDDRIEDVIRNAIADE
;
A
#
# COMPACT_ATOMS: atom_id res chain seq x y z
N MET A 1 -16.97 -27.36 -10.62
CA MET A 1 -15.69 -27.76 -9.99
C MET A 1 -14.47 -27.43 -10.83
N LEU A 2 -14.50 -27.62 -12.16
CA LEU A 2 -13.34 -27.34 -13.03
C LEU A 2 -12.87 -25.87 -13.06
N VAL A 3 -13.80 -24.90 -12.97
CA VAL A 3 -13.47 -23.45 -12.98
C VAL A 3 -12.75 -22.99 -11.69
N ILE A 4 -13.09 -23.61 -10.55
CA ILE A 4 -12.46 -23.29 -9.26
C ILE A 4 -11.02 -23.85 -9.24
N ALA A 5 -10.82 -25.03 -9.82
CA ALA A 5 -9.49 -25.63 -9.94
C ALA A 5 -8.55 -24.80 -10.84
N THR A 6 -9.05 -24.25 -11.95
CA THR A 6 -8.23 -23.39 -12.82
C THR A 6 -7.84 -22.07 -12.14
N TYR A 7 -8.75 -21.47 -11.36
CA TYR A 7 -8.43 -20.26 -10.59
C TYR A 7 -7.37 -20.52 -9.52
N PHE A 8 -7.48 -21.64 -8.80
CA PHE A 8 -6.47 -22.04 -7.81
C PHE A 8 -5.10 -22.31 -8.44
N VAL A 9 -5.05 -22.95 -9.61
CA VAL A 9 -3.79 -23.24 -10.30
C VAL A 9 -3.13 -21.95 -10.80
N SER A 10 -3.89 -21.00 -11.34
CA SER A 10 -3.34 -19.69 -11.75
C SER A 10 -2.81 -18.90 -10.56
N LEU A 11 -3.56 -18.85 -9.45
CA LEU A 11 -3.18 -18.12 -8.24
C LEU A 11 -1.94 -18.75 -7.57
N LEU A 12 -1.82 -20.08 -7.63
CA LEU A 12 -0.65 -20.81 -7.15
C LEU A 12 0.57 -20.64 -8.07
N PHE A 13 0.36 -20.46 -9.38
CA PHE A 13 1.43 -20.16 -10.34
C PHE A 13 2.04 -18.76 -10.12
N PHE A 14 1.19 -17.76 -9.82
CA PHE A 14 1.67 -16.43 -9.40
C PHE A 14 2.40 -16.48 -8.05
N TYR A 15 1.93 -17.29 -7.09
CA TYR A 15 2.62 -17.50 -5.80
C TYR A 15 3.99 -18.20 -5.95
N VAL A 16 4.14 -19.12 -6.90
CA VAL A 16 5.42 -19.82 -7.16
C VAL A 16 6.43 -18.90 -7.87
N LEU A 17 5.95 -17.97 -8.71
CA LEU A 17 6.79 -16.94 -9.33
C LEU A 17 7.14 -15.80 -8.36
N ALA A 18 6.29 -15.52 -7.37
CA ALA A 18 6.48 -14.46 -6.39
C ALA A 18 7.19 -14.91 -5.10
N LEU A 19 7.71 -16.15 -5.02
CA LEU A 19 8.47 -16.63 -3.87
C LEU A 19 9.87 -15.98 -3.87
N PRO A 20 10.17 -15.00 -3.00
CA PRO A 20 11.50 -14.44 -2.94
C PRO A 20 12.41 -15.50 -2.32
N LEU A 21 13.52 -15.78 -3.00
CA LEU A 21 14.58 -16.64 -2.50
C LEU A 21 15.13 -16.02 -1.22
N LYS A 22 14.56 -16.42 -0.08
CA LYS A 22 14.81 -15.86 1.26
C LYS A 22 16.15 -16.35 1.82
N LYS A 23 17.23 -16.00 1.15
CA LYS A 23 18.59 -15.99 1.68
C LYS A 23 19.19 -14.65 1.24
N ASP A 24 19.53 -13.81 2.22
CA ASP A 24 20.37 -12.59 2.12
C ASP A 24 19.72 -11.22 2.44
N GLN A 25 18.43 -11.14 2.78
CA GLN A 25 17.83 -9.83 3.19
C GLN A 25 18.16 -9.37 4.62
N GLN A 26 18.86 -10.16 5.43
CA GLN A 26 19.19 -9.78 6.80
C GLN A 26 20.47 -8.94 6.93
N THR A 27 21.18 -8.69 5.81
CA THR A 27 22.42 -7.89 5.77
C THR A 27 22.22 -6.44 5.35
N VAL A 28 21.03 -6.03 4.91
CA VAL A 28 20.80 -4.67 4.34
C VAL A 28 20.21 -3.68 5.36
N LEU A 29 19.57 -4.15 6.45
CA LEU A 29 18.96 -3.24 7.43
C LEU A 29 19.95 -2.60 8.42
N GLU A 30 21.18 -3.10 8.55
CA GLU A 30 22.23 -2.50 9.41
C GLU A 30 23.12 -1.47 8.68
N GLN A 31 23.01 -1.30 7.36
CA GLN A 31 23.80 -0.32 6.62
C GLN A 31 23.12 1.05 6.44
N THR A 32 21.80 1.15 6.62
CA THR A 32 21.07 2.41 6.40
C THR A 32 21.00 3.30 7.65
N SER A 33 21.29 2.77 8.84
CA SER A 33 21.22 3.51 10.11
C SER A 33 22.57 4.09 10.58
N ALA A 34 23.67 3.82 9.88
CA ALA A 34 25.02 4.31 10.23
C ALA A 34 25.54 5.51 9.40
N VAL A 35 24.73 6.07 8.48
CA VAL A 35 25.19 7.14 7.55
C VAL A 35 24.45 8.47 7.79
N LEU A 36 24.24 8.85 9.05
CA LEU A 36 23.63 10.15 9.41
C LEU A 36 24.42 11.00 10.42
N GLU A 37 25.71 10.72 10.63
CA GLU A 37 26.60 11.64 11.36
C GLU A 37 27.96 11.76 10.68
N TYR A 38 28.02 12.55 9.59
CA TYR A 38 29.27 13.22 9.23
C TYR A 38 28.94 14.57 8.56
N GLU A 39 28.52 15.52 9.39
CA GLU A 39 28.43 16.93 9.04
C GLU A 39 29.86 17.48 8.91
N SER A 40 30.48 17.24 7.75
CA SER A 40 31.75 17.86 7.38
C SER A 40 31.50 19.22 6.77
N THR A 41 31.82 20.23 7.58
CA THR A 41 32.20 21.57 7.15
C THR A 41 33.29 21.48 6.08
N ILE A 42 33.04 21.86 4.82
CA ILE A 42 34.06 22.34 3.84
C ILE A 42 33.41 23.11 2.67
N LEU A 43 34.17 24.14 2.27
CA LEU A 43 34.09 25.16 1.22
C LEU A 43 33.14 25.01 0.00
N PRO A 44 32.72 26.16 -0.58
CA PRO A 44 32.05 26.21 -1.88
C PRO A 44 33.06 25.90 -3.01
N SER A 45 33.16 24.64 -3.40
CA SER A 45 33.79 24.27 -4.67
C SER A 45 32.83 24.60 -5.81
N SER A 46 33.27 25.49 -6.69
CA SER A 46 32.58 25.93 -7.91
C SER A 46 32.47 24.76 -8.89
N THR A 47 31.47 23.92 -8.66
CA THR A 47 31.14 22.79 -9.52
C THR A 47 30.29 23.31 -10.67
N ILE A 48 30.72 23.04 -11.90
CA ILE A 48 30.03 23.42 -13.14
C ILE A 48 28.58 22.91 -13.03
N PRO A 49 27.56 23.79 -13.18
CA PRO A 49 26.18 23.38 -13.03
C PRO A 49 25.84 22.39 -14.14
N LEU A 50 25.51 21.15 -13.75
CA LEU A 50 24.77 20.24 -14.61
C LEU A 50 23.60 21.03 -15.22
N PRO A 51 23.34 20.96 -16.54
CA PRO A 51 22.38 21.84 -17.19
C PRO A 51 21.04 21.72 -16.49
N LYS A 52 20.65 22.78 -15.76
CA LYS A 52 19.45 22.84 -14.92
C LYS A 52 18.17 22.43 -15.66
N VAL A 53 18.20 22.52 -16.99
CA VAL A 53 17.13 22.13 -17.92
C VAL A 53 16.98 20.61 -18.04
N ILE A 54 18.08 19.85 -18.11
CA ILE A 54 18.04 18.37 -18.25
C ILE A 54 17.50 17.74 -16.96
N SER A 55 17.88 18.29 -15.80
CA SER A 55 17.41 17.80 -14.50
C SER A 55 15.89 17.93 -14.32
N HIS A 56 15.27 19.00 -14.82
CA HIS A 56 13.83 19.20 -14.65
C HIS A 56 13.02 18.27 -15.55
N THR A 57 13.37 18.15 -16.83
CA THR A 57 12.64 17.28 -17.77
C THR A 57 12.74 15.82 -17.36
N LEU A 58 13.95 15.37 -16.96
CA LEU A 58 14.15 14.00 -16.45
C LEU A 58 13.39 13.77 -15.15
N SER A 59 13.40 14.74 -14.24
CA SER A 59 12.67 14.66 -12.97
C SER A 59 11.16 14.53 -13.20
N THR A 60 10.56 15.39 -14.03
CA THR A 60 9.13 15.30 -14.32
C THR A 60 8.78 13.99 -15.01
N GLY A 61 9.57 13.57 -16.02
CA GLY A 61 9.32 12.31 -16.74
C GLY A 61 9.44 11.07 -15.84
N LEU A 62 10.41 11.04 -14.93
CA LEU A 62 10.55 9.96 -13.96
C LEU A 62 9.43 9.97 -12.92
N THR A 63 9.04 11.15 -12.41
CA THR A 63 7.92 11.26 -11.46
C THR A 63 6.62 10.75 -12.09
N ASP A 64 6.27 11.22 -13.28
CA ASP A 64 5.07 10.78 -14.01
C ASP A 64 5.09 9.27 -14.25
N TYR A 65 6.28 8.72 -14.54
CA TYR A 65 6.50 7.29 -14.71
C TYR A 65 6.21 6.49 -13.42
N TYR A 66 6.78 6.90 -12.27
CA TYR A 66 6.54 6.22 -10.99
C TYR A 66 5.09 6.36 -10.54
N GLU A 67 4.48 7.55 -10.71
CA GLU A 67 3.07 7.78 -10.42
C GLU A 67 2.19 6.83 -11.22
N ASN A 68 2.44 6.70 -12.53
CA ASN A 68 1.70 5.78 -13.39
C ASN A 68 1.88 4.30 -12.99
N ILE A 69 3.07 3.88 -12.55
CA ILE A 69 3.26 2.50 -12.04
C ILE A 69 2.45 2.28 -10.77
N VAL A 70 2.56 3.19 -9.79
CA VAL A 70 1.82 3.11 -8.53
C VAL A 70 0.32 3.09 -8.81
N ASP A 71 -0.14 3.93 -9.72
CA ASP A 71 -1.53 4.02 -10.14
C ASP A 71 -2.05 2.69 -10.72
N GLN A 72 -1.32 2.10 -11.66
CA GLN A 72 -1.67 0.83 -12.30
C GLN A 72 -1.66 -0.35 -11.32
N VAL A 73 -0.64 -0.44 -10.46
CA VAL A 73 -0.53 -1.49 -9.44
C VAL A 73 -1.68 -1.40 -8.46
N MET A 74 -1.98 -0.19 -7.97
CA MET A 74 -3.08 0.03 -7.05
C MET A 74 -4.43 -0.23 -7.71
N GLU A 75 -4.67 0.24 -8.93
CA GLU A 75 -5.93 0.00 -9.64
C GLU A 75 -6.21 -1.49 -9.83
N THR A 76 -5.20 -2.25 -10.29
CA THR A 76 -5.30 -3.70 -10.49
C THR A 76 -5.54 -4.42 -9.16
N THR A 77 -4.76 -4.10 -8.13
CA THR A 77 -4.89 -4.72 -6.81
C THR A 77 -6.26 -4.42 -6.17
N ILE A 78 -6.77 -3.21 -6.34
CA ILE A 78 -8.10 -2.83 -5.86
C ILE A 78 -9.18 -3.66 -6.54
N ASP A 79 -9.11 -3.83 -7.87
CA ASP A 79 -10.09 -4.64 -8.59
C ASP A 79 -10.09 -6.10 -8.12
N ASP A 80 -8.90 -6.67 -7.91
CA ASP A 80 -8.74 -8.02 -7.37
C ASP A 80 -9.31 -8.16 -5.94
N ILE A 81 -8.99 -7.22 -5.05
CA ILE A 81 -9.52 -7.20 -3.68
C ILE A 81 -11.05 -7.11 -3.70
N ILE A 82 -11.60 -6.20 -4.50
CA ILE A 82 -13.05 -5.98 -4.57
C ILE A 82 -13.77 -7.19 -5.18
N THR A 83 -13.14 -7.85 -6.16
CA THR A 83 -13.66 -9.08 -6.75
C THR A 83 -13.66 -10.24 -5.75
N ALA A 84 -12.63 -10.35 -4.90
CA ALA A 84 -12.52 -11.38 -3.87
C ALA A 84 -13.32 -11.09 -2.59
N ALA A 85 -13.60 -9.81 -2.30
CA ALA A 85 -14.24 -9.35 -1.07
C ALA A 85 -15.60 -10.01 -0.74
N PRO A 86 -16.56 -10.18 -1.69
CA PRO A 86 -17.83 -10.82 -1.39
C PRO A 86 -17.64 -12.24 -0.85
N HIS A 87 -16.75 -13.03 -1.46
CA HIS A 87 -16.51 -14.40 -1.01
C HIS A 87 -15.87 -14.45 0.38
N ALA A 88 -14.89 -13.58 0.65
CA ALA A 88 -14.28 -13.50 1.98
C ALA A 88 -15.30 -13.07 3.05
N TYR A 89 -16.19 -12.13 2.72
CA TYR A 89 -17.25 -11.66 3.60
C TYR A 89 -18.27 -12.77 3.89
N ASP A 90 -18.81 -13.42 2.85
CA ASP A 90 -19.83 -14.46 2.97
C ASP A 90 -19.32 -15.69 3.76
N LEU A 91 -18.05 -16.04 3.58
CA LEU A 91 -17.40 -17.12 4.33
C LEU A 91 -17.34 -16.82 5.85
N LEU A 92 -17.13 -15.56 6.22
CA LEU A 92 -16.92 -15.12 7.59
C LEU A 92 -18.21 -14.62 8.27
N TYR A 93 -19.26 -14.35 7.50
CA TYR A 93 -20.58 -13.91 7.99
C TYR A 93 -21.74 -14.73 7.39
N PRO A 94 -21.76 -16.08 7.55
CA PRO A 94 -22.81 -16.92 7.00
C PRO A 94 -24.15 -16.66 7.70
N GLY A 95 -25.23 -16.51 6.91
CA GLY A 95 -26.60 -16.56 7.42
C GLY A 95 -27.13 -15.30 8.11
N TYR A 96 -26.44 -14.15 8.02
CA TYR A 96 -27.08 -12.86 8.29
C TYR A 96 -27.84 -12.43 7.02
N ASP A 97 -29.16 -12.19 7.12
CA ASP A 97 -30.14 -11.88 6.04
C ASP A 97 -29.85 -10.62 5.18
N CYS A 98 -28.60 -10.22 5.00
CA CYS A 98 -28.26 -8.87 4.60
C CYS A 98 -27.45 -8.82 3.30
N GLN A 99 -28.11 -9.05 2.16
CA GLN A 99 -27.58 -8.58 0.86
C GLN A 99 -27.23 -7.08 0.88
N VAL A 100 -27.92 -6.30 1.71
CA VAL A 100 -27.65 -4.87 1.91
C VAL A 100 -26.30 -4.63 2.63
N SER A 101 -25.79 -5.59 3.40
CA SER A 101 -24.52 -5.46 4.12
C SER A 101 -23.30 -5.68 3.24
N THR A 102 -23.31 -6.69 2.35
CA THR A 102 -22.17 -7.00 1.49
C THR A 102 -21.90 -5.88 0.49
N CYS A 103 -22.96 -5.31 -0.14
CA CYS A 103 -22.81 -4.15 -1.01
C CYS A 103 -22.25 -2.92 -0.29
N SER A 104 -22.72 -2.65 0.94
CA SER A 104 -22.20 -1.55 1.75
C SER A 104 -20.74 -1.78 2.13
N PHE A 105 -20.38 -2.99 2.55
CA PHE A 105 -19.01 -3.36 2.87
C PHE A 105 -18.09 -3.17 1.67
N ILE A 106 -18.47 -3.68 0.49
CA ILE A 106 -17.69 -3.57 -0.74
C ILE A 106 -17.51 -2.10 -1.15
N SER A 107 -18.57 -1.29 -1.10
CA SER A 107 -18.49 0.13 -1.43
C SER A 107 -17.52 0.85 -0.50
N THR A 108 -17.66 0.67 0.81
CA THR A 108 -16.79 1.32 1.79
C THR A 108 -15.35 0.82 1.70
N LEU A 109 -15.14 -0.47 1.43
CA LEU A 109 -13.81 -1.03 1.18
C LEU A 109 -13.17 -0.37 -0.04
N ARG A 110 -13.90 -0.27 -1.16
CA ARG A 110 -13.43 0.38 -2.39
C ARG A 110 -13.07 1.84 -2.16
N ASP A 111 -13.88 2.58 -1.41
CA ASP A 111 -13.63 4.00 -1.11
C ASP A 111 -12.32 4.18 -0.31
N HIS A 112 -12.09 3.36 0.72
CA HIS A 112 -10.86 3.45 1.50
C HIS A 112 -9.62 3.03 0.70
N LEU A 113 -9.72 2.00 -0.14
CA LEU A 113 -8.61 1.59 -0.98
C LEU A 113 -8.28 2.65 -2.05
N ASN A 114 -9.29 3.31 -2.62
CA ASN A 114 -9.09 4.43 -3.54
C ASN A 114 -8.45 5.64 -2.85
N LEU A 115 -8.83 5.92 -1.59
CA LEU A 115 -8.16 6.95 -0.78
C LEU A 115 -6.68 6.61 -0.57
N MET A 116 -6.37 5.35 -0.25
CA MET A 116 -5.00 4.88 -0.12
C MET A 116 -4.22 4.99 -1.44
N ARG A 117 -4.81 4.61 -2.58
CA ARG A 117 -4.24 4.82 -3.92
C ARG A 117 -3.88 6.29 -4.15
N ALA A 118 -4.81 7.21 -3.90
CA ALA A 118 -4.58 8.64 -4.06
C ALA A 118 -3.44 9.15 -3.16
N ASN A 119 -3.38 8.68 -1.90
CA ASN A 119 -2.32 9.05 -0.98
C ASN A 119 -0.94 8.54 -1.43
N LEU A 120 -0.87 7.32 -1.98
CA LEU A 120 0.38 6.76 -2.49
C LEU A 120 0.89 7.54 -3.70
N ILE A 121 0.03 7.82 -4.67
CA ILE A 121 0.37 8.63 -5.85
C ILE A 121 0.87 10.01 -5.42
N ALA A 122 0.14 10.69 -4.54
CA ALA A 122 0.54 12.00 -4.01
C ALA A 122 1.87 11.96 -3.22
N SER A 123 2.29 10.79 -2.76
CA SER A 123 3.56 10.60 -2.05
C SER A 123 4.73 10.34 -2.99
N VAL A 124 4.51 9.93 -4.24
CA VAL A 124 5.61 9.64 -5.18
C VAL A 124 6.49 10.88 -5.40
N HIS A 125 5.88 12.01 -5.75
CA HIS A 125 6.61 13.25 -6.03
C HIS A 125 7.53 13.70 -4.88
N PRO A 126 7.06 13.87 -3.62
CA PRO A 126 7.95 14.29 -2.52
C PRO A 126 9.03 13.24 -2.18
N LEU A 127 8.75 11.95 -2.34
CA LEU A 127 9.76 10.91 -2.14
C LEU A 127 10.82 10.95 -3.24
N PHE A 128 10.42 11.19 -4.49
CA PHE A 128 11.34 11.35 -5.60
C PHE A 128 12.24 12.58 -5.41
N ASP A 129 11.65 13.74 -5.09
CA ASP A 129 12.38 15.00 -4.87
C ASP A 129 13.40 14.93 -3.73
N SER A 130 13.10 14.16 -2.68
CA SER A 130 13.99 14.01 -1.53
C SER A 130 15.14 13.04 -1.78
N ASN A 131 14.97 12.06 -2.66
CA ASN A 131 15.98 11.04 -2.93
C ASN A 131 16.89 11.38 -4.13
N LEU A 132 16.36 12.06 -5.16
CA LEU A 132 17.11 12.34 -6.39
C LEU A 132 18.39 13.19 -6.19
N PRO A 133 18.38 14.30 -5.42
CA PRO A 133 19.57 15.13 -5.24
C PRO A 133 20.72 14.38 -4.56
N VAL A 134 20.39 13.49 -3.62
CA VAL A 134 21.36 12.67 -2.89
C VAL A 134 22.05 11.69 -3.84
N LEU A 135 21.31 11.13 -4.81
CA LEU A 135 21.83 10.20 -5.80
C LEU A 135 22.67 10.92 -6.88
N LEU A 136 22.19 12.05 -7.40
CA LEU A 136 22.93 12.84 -8.39
C LEU A 136 24.26 13.37 -7.86
N SER A 137 24.34 13.70 -6.57
CA SER A 137 25.59 14.14 -5.95
C SER A 137 26.67 13.05 -5.93
N LYS A 138 26.28 11.77 -5.90
CA LYS A 138 27.22 10.65 -5.97
C LYS A 138 27.77 10.44 -7.38
N LEU A 139 26.99 10.74 -8.41
CA LEU A 139 27.39 10.64 -9.81
C LEU A 139 28.54 11.60 -10.13
N THR A 140 28.45 12.85 -9.66
CA THR A 140 29.45 13.90 -9.97
C THR A 140 30.80 13.67 -9.30
N LEU A 141 30.84 12.97 -8.16
CA LEU A 141 32.07 12.64 -7.44
C LEU A 141 32.91 11.56 -8.13
N SER A 142 32.31 10.72 -8.97
CA SER A 142 33.00 9.57 -9.59
C SER A 142 33.82 9.91 -10.84
N ASN A 143 33.66 11.10 -11.44
CA ASN A 143 34.17 11.40 -12.79
C ASN A 143 35.51 12.16 -12.82
N ASN A 144 36.30 12.13 -11.75
CA ASN A 144 37.58 12.86 -11.69
C ASN A 144 38.80 12.05 -12.20
N ASP A 145 38.61 10.85 -12.75
CA ASP A 145 39.70 10.05 -13.33
C ASP A 145 39.75 10.23 -14.87
N ASP A 146 40.85 10.80 -15.35
CA ASP A 146 41.09 11.43 -16.67
C ASP A 146 41.07 10.52 -17.94
N ASP A 147 40.39 9.37 -17.95
CA ASP A 147 40.37 8.47 -19.13
C ASP A 147 39.07 8.57 -19.95
N PHE A 148 39.10 9.40 -21.00
CA PHE A 148 37.93 9.99 -21.67
C PHE A 148 37.26 9.13 -22.77
N THR A 149 37.71 7.91 -23.06
CA THR A 149 37.30 7.21 -24.30
C THR A 149 36.17 6.17 -24.16
N GLY A 150 35.59 5.98 -22.96
CA GLY A 150 34.49 5.03 -22.69
C GLY A 150 33.22 5.64 -22.08
N THR A 151 33.02 6.95 -22.22
CA THR A 151 32.17 7.77 -21.33
C THR A 151 30.66 7.51 -21.39
N ALA A 152 30.11 7.13 -22.55
CA ALA A 152 28.66 6.94 -22.70
C ALA A 152 28.17 5.69 -21.96
N ASP A 153 28.79 4.53 -22.22
CA ASP A 153 28.42 3.27 -21.57
C ASP A 153 28.64 3.33 -20.06
N THR A 154 29.72 3.99 -19.61
CA THR A 154 29.97 4.18 -18.17
C THR A 154 28.91 5.06 -17.52
N MET A 155 28.47 6.12 -18.20
CA MET A 155 27.42 7.01 -17.69
C MET A 155 26.07 6.28 -17.63
N THR A 156 25.73 5.50 -18.66
CA THR A 156 24.50 4.69 -18.67
C THR A 156 24.48 3.68 -17.53
N ASN A 157 25.59 2.98 -17.29
CA ASN A 157 25.70 2.02 -16.19
C ASN A 157 25.55 2.71 -14.82
N GLN A 158 26.18 3.88 -14.63
CA GLN A 158 26.04 4.64 -13.38
C GLN A 158 24.60 5.13 -13.17
N VAL A 159 23.93 5.64 -14.21
CA VAL A 159 22.52 6.06 -14.11
C VAL A 159 21.62 4.88 -13.77
N MET A 160 21.86 3.71 -14.39
CA MET A 160 21.12 2.48 -14.10
C MET A 160 21.28 2.08 -12.62
N GLU A 161 22.51 2.04 -12.10
CA GLU A 161 22.76 1.73 -10.68
C GLU A 161 22.04 2.70 -9.74
N LEU A 162 22.02 3.98 -10.05
CA LEU A 162 21.32 4.98 -9.24
C LEU A 162 19.80 4.78 -9.27
N LEU A 163 19.24 4.45 -10.42
CA LEU A 163 17.81 4.19 -10.56
C LEU A 163 17.38 2.93 -9.82
N ILE A 164 18.20 1.87 -9.83
CA ILE A 164 17.94 0.65 -9.02
C ILE A 164 17.88 1.00 -7.53
N VAL A 165 18.84 1.80 -7.04
CA VAL A 165 18.83 2.25 -5.62
C VAL A 165 17.61 3.12 -5.33
N LEU A 166 17.18 3.96 -6.28
CA LEU A 166 15.99 4.79 -6.14
C LEU A 166 14.72 3.93 -6.07
N ASN A 167 14.55 2.96 -6.97
CA ASN A 167 13.44 2.01 -7.00
C ASN A 167 13.28 1.30 -5.66
N GLN A 168 14.39 0.78 -5.13
CA GLN A 168 14.40 0.09 -3.86
C GLN A 168 14.00 1.02 -2.70
N ARG A 169 14.48 2.27 -2.69
CA ARG A 169 14.10 3.24 -1.65
C ARG A 169 12.63 3.65 -1.75
N LEU A 170 12.14 3.93 -2.95
CA LEU A 170 10.76 4.34 -3.19
C LEU A 170 9.78 3.23 -2.81
N SER A 171 10.05 1.98 -3.24
CA SER A 171 9.20 0.83 -2.89
C SER A 171 9.11 0.62 -1.38
N ILE A 172 10.24 0.65 -0.66
CA ILE A 172 10.25 0.54 0.82
C ILE A 172 9.47 1.70 1.46
N GLN A 173 9.70 2.94 1.03
CA GLN A 173 9.03 4.12 1.60
C GLN A 173 7.51 4.08 1.35
N LEU A 174 7.08 3.67 0.15
CA LEU A 174 5.68 3.48 -0.17
C LEU A 174 5.06 2.33 0.65
N GLY A 175 5.78 1.21 0.83
CA GLY A 175 5.36 0.12 1.72
C GLY A 175 5.13 0.57 3.16
N LEU A 176 6.02 1.42 3.68
CA LEU A 176 5.87 2.03 5.01
C LEU A 176 4.66 2.97 5.09
N ILE A 177 4.35 3.72 4.02
CA ILE A 177 3.18 4.59 3.95
C ILE A 177 1.88 3.78 3.97
N ILE A 178 1.85 2.64 3.26
CA ILE A 178 0.71 1.72 3.29
C ILE A 178 0.48 1.22 4.72
N ASN A 179 1.55 0.80 5.41
CA ASN A 179 1.48 0.14 6.72
C ASN A 179 0.35 -0.90 6.74
N ALA A 180 0.56 -1.97 5.96
CA ALA A 180 -0.46 -2.96 5.62
C ALA A 180 -1.25 -3.49 6.82
N ASN A 181 -0.62 -3.65 7.97
CA ASN A 181 -1.27 -4.15 9.19
C ASN A 181 -2.26 -3.12 9.76
N ASP A 182 -1.83 -1.88 9.97
CA ASP A 182 -2.70 -0.84 10.53
C ASP A 182 -3.79 -0.42 9.53
N ALA A 183 -3.45 -0.30 8.25
CA ALA A 183 -4.41 0.00 7.19
C ALA A 183 -5.49 -1.07 7.10
N ALA A 184 -5.12 -2.36 7.03
CA ALA A 184 -6.11 -3.45 6.98
C ALA A 184 -7.05 -3.43 8.18
N ARG A 185 -6.52 -3.20 9.39
CA ARG A 185 -7.34 -3.10 10.60
C ARG A 185 -8.33 -1.94 10.53
N ILE A 186 -7.88 -0.75 10.15
CA ILE A 186 -8.73 0.45 10.06
C ILE A 186 -9.82 0.28 9.00
N ILE A 187 -9.43 -0.17 7.81
CA ILE A 187 -10.33 -0.33 6.66
C ILE A 187 -11.43 -1.34 6.98
N ILE A 188 -11.09 -2.53 7.51
CA ILE A 188 -12.08 -3.55 7.86
C ILE A 188 -13.01 -3.06 8.97
N HIS A 189 -12.47 -2.43 10.01
CA HIS A 189 -13.29 -1.90 11.10
C HIS A 189 -14.29 -0.84 10.63
N GLN A 190 -13.91 0.00 9.66
CA GLN A 190 -14.77 1.03 9.10
C GLN A 190 -15.74 0.50 8.03
N SER A 191 -15.37 -0.56 7.32
CA SER A 191 -16.17 -1.13 6.23
C SER A 191 -17.23 -2.11 6.73
N VAL A 192 -16.98 -2.82 7.84
CA VAL A 192 -17.96 -3.76 8.38
C VAL A 192 -19.06 -3.00 9.13
N PRO A 193 -20.34 -3.09 8.68
CA PRO A 193 -21.42 -2.38 9.32
C PRO A 193 -21.54 -2.83 10.77
N HIS A 194 -21.33 -1.87 11.68
CA HIS A 194 -21.60 -2.12 13.07
C HIS A 194 -23.13 -2.17 13.20
N HIS A 195 -23.67 -3.38 13.43
CA HIS A 195 -24.98 -3.53 14.02
C HIS A 195 -24.94 -2.82 15.36
N SER A 196 -25.18 -1.51 15.35
CA SER A 196 -25.37 -0.73 16.55
C SER A 196 -26.53 -1.42 17.25
N SER A 197 -26.22 -2.17 18.30
CA SER A 197 -27.18 -2.81 19.18
C SER A 197 -28.21 -1.74 19.46
N LYS A 198 -29.42 -1.90 18.89
CA LYS A 198 -30.51 -0.92 18.85
C LYS A 198 -30.26 0.12 19.91
N ARG A 199 -29.70 1.29 19.54
CA ARG A 199 -29.64 2.42 20.46
C ARG A 199 -31.09 2.58 20.87
N GLN A 200 -31.37 2.13 22.09
CA GLN A 200 -32.67 2.17 22.69
C GLN A 200 -32.86 3.66 22.92
N PHE A 201 -33.25 4.36 21.86
CA PHE A 201 -33.92 5.64 21.92
C PHE A 201 -35.25 5.32 22.58
N SER A 202 -35.16 5.04 23.88
CA SER A 202 -36.06 5.51 24.90
C SER A 202 -36.25 6.98 24.59
N ARG A 203 -37.15 7.25 23.64
CA ARG A 203 -37.80 8.53 23.48
C ARG A 203 -38.42 8.75 24.85
N THR A 204 -37.70 9.43 25.73
CA THR A 204 -38.23 10.13 26.89
C THR A 204 -39.16 11.18 26.32
N ARG A 205 -40.33 10.68 25.94
CA ARG A 205 -41.52 11.44 25.65
C ARG A 205 -41.80 12.15 26.97
N ARG A 206 -41.36 13.40 27.09
CA ARG A 206 -41.85 14.34 28.10
C ARG A 206 -43.36 14.46 27.89
N ARG A 207 -44.13 13.51 28.40
CA ARG A 207 -45.56 13.66 28.67
C ARG A 207 -45.66 13.90 30.16
N ARG A 208 -46.07 15.13 30.48
CA ARG A 208 -46.59 15.53 31.78
C ARG A 208 -47.71 14.58 32.21
N SER A 209 -47.76 14.38 33.53
CA SER A 209 -48.93 14.04 34.35
C SER A 209 -49.24 12.57 34.67
N SER A 210 -49.15 12.31 35.98
CA SER A 210 -50.15 11.65 36.82
C SER A 210 -50.36 10.13 36.70
N SER A 211 -49.82 9.42 37.70
CA SER A 211 -50.52 8.39 38.50
C SER A 211 -51.52 7.47 37.77
N LYS A 212 -51.10 6.23 37.52
CA LYS A 212 -51.66 5.03 38.18
C LYS A 212 -50.91 3.77 37.73
N GLN A 213 -50.24 3.17 38.72
CA GLN A 213 -50.04 1.74 38.96
C GLN A 213 -50.59 0.80 37.87
N PHE A 214 -49.70 0.23 37.06
CA PHE A 214 -49.98 -0.99 36.31
C PHE A 214 -48.72 -1.85 36.26
N SER A 215 -48.77 -2.94 37.03
CA SER A 215 -47.79 -4.02 37.11
C SER A 215 -47.87 -4.84 35.82
N TRP A 216 -46.81 -4.82 35.02
CA TRP A 216 -46.59 -5.83 33.99
C TRP A 216 -45.57 -6.83 34.53
N HIS A 217 -46.03 -8.07 34.67
CA HIS A 217 -45.21 -9.20 35.07
C HIS A 217 -43.96 -9.29 34.19
N ALA A 218 -42.82 -9.33 34.87
CA ALA A 218 -41.53 -9.66 34.29
C ALA A 218 -41.61 -11.05 33.66
N HIS A 219 -41.71 -11.09 32.34
CA HIS A 219 -41.35 -12.29 31.60
C HIS A 219 -39.84 -12.44 31.71
N GLU A 220 -39.45 -13.61 32.19
CA GLU A 220 -38.09 -14.04 32.45
C GLU A 220 -37.15 -13.68 31.31
N ASN A 221 -36.07 -13.02 31.70
CA ASN A 221 -34.88 -12.82 30.90
C ASN A 221 -34.30 -14.18 30.51
N LEU A 222 -34.70 -14.69 29.34
CA LEU A 222 -33.82 -15.53 28.53
C LEU A 222 -32.65 -14.64 28.09
N SER A 223 -31.70 -14.46 29.01
CA SER A 223 -30.37 -13.95 28.78
C SER A 223 -29.64 -14.97 27.91
N TRP A 224 -29.98 -15.02 26.62
CA TRP A 224 -29.19 -15.71 25.62
C TRP A 224 -27.77 -15.15 25.70
N ASN A 225 -26.82 -16.01 26.08
CA ASN A 225 -25.39 -15.78 26.18
C ASN A 225 -24.87 -14.67 25.24
N SER A 226 -24.89 -13.43 25.70
CA SER A 226 -24.34 -12.26 24.99
C SER A 226 -22.84 -12.41 24.74
N ASP A 227 -22.15 -13.22 25.54
CA ASP A 227 -20.71 -13.44 25.43
C ASP A 227 -20.34 -14.25 24.18
N GLY A 228 -21.24 -15.11 23.68
CA GLY A 228 -20.97 -15.95 22.50
C GLY A 228 -21.03 -15.19 21.18
N VAL A 229 -21.96 -14.23 21.05
CA VAL A 229 -22.17 -13.48 19.80
C VAL A 229 -21.06 -12.45 19.56
N ASN A 230 -20.58 -11.80 20.63
CA ASN A 230 -19.48 -10.84 20.53
C ASN A 230 -18.18 -11.53 20.08
N ASN A 231 -17.89 -12.72 20.62
CA ASN A 231 -16.69 -13.49 20.27
C ASN A 231 -16.67 -13.90 18.77
N TYR A 232 -17.81 -14.26 18.20
CA TYR A 232 -17.89 -14.60 16.77
C TYR A 232 -17.52 -13.41 15.88
N LYS A 233 -18.11 -12.23 16.14
CA LYS A 233 -17.88 -11.02 15.35
C LYS A 233 -16.42 -10.57 15.40
N ASP A 234 -15.80 -10.63 16.58
CA ASP A 234 -14.40 -10.24 16.74
C ASP A 234 -13.47 -11.20 15.98
N ARG A 235 -13.78 -12.51 15.98
CA ARG A 235 -13.04 -13.49 15.19
C ARG A 235 -13.20 -13.27 13.68
N ALA A 236 -14.42 -12.99 13.22
CA ALA A 236 -14.70 -12.72 11.81
C ALA A 236 -13.99 -11.43 11.33
N ASN A 237 -14.04 -10.37 12.12
CA ASN A 237 -13.30 -9.13 11.85
C ASN A 237 -11.79 -9.36 11.80
N LYS A 238 -11.24 -10.10 12.78
CA LYS A 238 -9.82 -10.43 12.78
C LYS A 238 -9.41 -11.20 11.53
N ALA A 239 -10.21 -12.19 11.12
CA ALA A 239 -9.96 -12.96 9.90
C ALA A 239 -10.04 -12.10 8.62
N LEU A 240 -11.00 -11.17 8.54
CA LEU A 240 -11.07 -10.19 7.43
C LEU A 240 -9.86 -9.25 7.43
N THR A 241 -9.40 -8.80 8.60
CA THR A 241 -8.20 -7.98 8.73
C THR A 241 -6.96 -8.73 8.25
N GLU A 242 -6.80 -9.99 8.66
CA GLU A 242 -5.69 -10.85 8.19
C GLU A 242 -5.75 -11.08 6.68
N TRP A 243 -6.95 -11.31 6.13
CA TRP A 243 -7.15 -11.44 4.69
C TRP A 243 -6.73 -10.18 3.93
N LEU A 244 -7.19 -8.99 4.35
CA LEU A 244 -6.83 -7.74 3.68
C LEU A 244 -5.36 -7.41 3.88
N HIS A 245 -4.79 -7.73 5.05
CA HIS A 245 -3.38 -7.53 5.33
C HIS A 245 -2.48 -8.25 4.32
N LEU A 246 -2.81 -9.50 3.95
CA LEU A 246 -2.05 -10.25 2.94
C LEU A 246 -2.03 -9.55 1.59
N TRP A 247 -3.18 -9.05 1.13
CA TRP A 247 -3.25 -8.27 -0.10
C TRP A 247 -2.42 -6.99 -0.03
N LEU A 248 -2.50 -6.26 1.08
CA LEU A 248 -1.79 -5.00 1.24
C LEU A 248 -0.28 -5.19 1.42
N SER A 249 0.16 -6.29 2.04
CA SER A 249 1.59 -6.61 2.18
C SER A 249 2.24 -6.97 0.86
N ASP A 250 1.48 -7.51 -0.09
CA ASP A 250 2.00 -7.89 -1.40
C ASP A 250 2.27 -6.66 -2.30
N ILE A 251 1.62 -5.52 -2.04
CA ILE A 251 1.78 -4.29 -2.84
C ILE A 251 3.24 -3.81 -2.85
N GLU A 252 3.96 -3.88 -1.73
CA GLU A 252 5.37 -3.49 -1.66
C GLU A 252 6.23 -4.31 -2.64
N ASN A 253 6.05 -5.63 -2.63
CA ASN A 253 6.79 -6.55 -3.51
C ASN A 253 6.42 -6.34 -4.99
N ILE A 254 5.15 -6.09 -5.27
CA ILE A 254 4.68 -5.81 -6.64
C ILE A 254 5.27 -4.50 -7.14
N LEU A 255 5.23 -3.43 -6.33
CA LEU A 255 5.82 -2.14 -6.68
C LEU A 255 7.33 -2.26 -6.94
N TYR A 256 8.05 -2.95 -6.05
CA TYR A 256 9.47 -3.21 -6.23
C TYR A 256 9.77 -3.87 -7.58
N THR A 257 9.06 -4.96 -7.89
CA THR A 257 9.23 -5.69 -9.16
C THR A 257 8.87 -4.82 -10.36
N GLN A 258 7.77 -4.08 -10.30
CA GLN A 258 7.31 -3.22 -11.40
C GLN A 258 8.24 -2.04 -11.64
N PHE A 259 8.86 -1.48 -10.60
CA PHE A 259 9.86 -0.42 -10.76
C PHE A 259 11.11 -0.93 -11.45
N ASP A 260 11.60 -2.12 -11.07
CA ASP A 260 12.81 -2.72 -11.64
C ASP A 260 12.57 -3.20 -13.08
N ASP A 261 11.47 -3.90 -13.36
CA ASP A 261 11.20 -4.45 -14.70
C ASP A 261 11.07 -3.37 -15.78
N ARG A 262 10.52 -2.21 -15.41
CA ARG A 262 10.17 -1.16 -16.36
C ARG A 262 11.25 -0.07 -16.50
N ILE A 263 12.28 -0.10 -15.65
CA ILE A 263 13.35 0.92 -15.66
C ILE A 263 14.21 0.83 -16.93
N GLU A 264 14.44 -0.39 -17.43
CA GLU A 264 15.20 -0.61 -18.66
C GLU A 264 14.55 0.07 -19.86
N ASP A 265 13.21 0.06 -19.91
CA ASP A 265 12.45 0.68 -21.01
C ASP A 265 12.56 2.21 -20.95
N VAL A 266 12.53 2.80 -19.75
CA VAL A 266 12.71 4.26 -19.58
C VAL A 266 14.08 4.70 -20.04
N ILE A 267 15.14 4.00 -19.62
CA ILE A 267 16.51 4.32 -20.00
C ILE A 267 16.68 4.16 -21.51
N ARG A 268 16.17 3.08 -22.10
CA ARG A 268 16.25 2.82 -23.53
C ARG A 268 15.55 3.92 -24.35
N ASN A 269 14.37 4.36 -23.91
CA ASN A 269 13.63 5.43 -24.57
C ASN A 269 14.33 6.79 -24.42
N ALA A 270 14.88 7.09 -23.24
CA ALA A 270 15.59 8.34 -23.00
C ALA A 270 16.87 8.48 -23.84
N ILE A 271 17.56 7.37 -24.11
CA ILE A 271 18.76 7.34 -24.97
C ILE A 271 18.39 7.40 -26.45
N ALA A 272 17.25 6.83 -26.85
CA ALA A 272 16.84 6.74 -28.26
C ALA A 272 16.28 8.07 -28.83
N ASP A 273 15.87 9.00 -27.98
CA ASP A 273 15.30 10.30 -28.37
C ASP A 273 16.36 11.41 -28.56
N GLU A 274 17.66 11.12 -28.37
CA GLU A 274 18.81 11.99 -28.75
C GLU A 274 19.39 11.63 -30.13
#